data_AF-A0A8X7T0X5-F1
#
_entry.id   AF-A0A8X7T0X5-F1
#
_cell.length_a   1.000
_cell.length_b   1.000
_cell.length_c   1.000
_cell.angle_alpha   90.00
_cell.angle_beta   90.00
_cell.angle_gamma   90.00
#
_symmetry.space_group_name_H-M   'P 1'
#
loop_
_entity.id
_entity.type
_entity.pdbx_description
1 polymer ?
#
loop_
_entity_poly.entity_id
_entity_poly.type
_entity_poly.pdbx_seq_one_letter_code
_entity_poly.pdbx_strand_id
1 'polypeptide(L)'
;METGRGRKGAPEGLGAAQWFEDANRFGPGSSRGSRGKALSSPPTGRNSGTTSPAGPSVHGLALQSRTVSLQAVAQLQVQGEWTQAVKEILPSTRTKCPMCTLLDKPANHSPARCTTAHLDMGAQMKFRRDPANEWGYGQACYYCHLPQDFCRRRNEVKGCTLSEYKDLVRGLLMLMSAYPDMHSLGTDTAALFEEGYELPPPGGPLQMTAEWRTTVYFKGMPMYRAFQAVAALLFGGPHQMTAGSLSRIHLKPGNWTAYILP
;
A
#
# COMPACT_ATOMS: atom_id res chain seq x y z
N MET A 1 -23.29 -53.73 29.45
CA MET A 1 -24.18 -52.66 29.96
C MET A 1 -23.36 -51.39 30.11
N GLU A 2 -23.80 -50.40 29.35
CA GLU A 2 -23.57 -48.94 29.39
C GLU A 2 -22.16 -48.33 29.51
N THR A 3 -21.80 -47.77 28.36
CA THR A 3 -20.83 -46.71 28.07
C THR A 3 -21.29 -45.34 28.58
N GLY A 4 -20.37 -44.53 29.11
CA GLY A 4 -20.65 -43.12 29.41
C GLY A 4 -19.38 -42.28 29.60
N ARG A 5 -18.64 -41.99 28.52
CA ARG A 5 -17.59 -40.95 28.53
C ARG A 5 -18.13 -39.67 27.90
N GLY A 6 -18.38 -38.67 28.74
CA GLY A 6 -18.70 -37.31 28.31
C GLY A 6 -17.50 -36.69 27.58
N ARG A 7 -17.67 -36.44 26.26
CA ARG A 7 -16.81 -35.52 25.51
C ARG A 7 -17.25 -34.10 25.85
N LYS A 8 -16.41 -33.36 26.58
CA LYS A 8 -16.50 -31.90 26.63
C LYS A 8 -16.22 -31.37 25.23
N GLY A 9 -17.22 -30.71 24.63
CA GLY A 9 -17.08 -30.04 23.34
C GLY A 9 -15.97 -29.00 23.36
N ALA A 10 -15.25 -28.89 22.24
CA ALA A 10 -14.36 -27.77 22.00
C ALA A 10 -15.19 -26.48 21.96
N PRO A 11 -14.73 -25.36 22.53
CA PRO A 11 -15.46 -24.10 22.47
C PRO A 11 -15.57 -23.64 21.01
N GLU A 12 -16.80 -23.36 20.59
CA GLU A 12 -17.14 -22.72 19.32
C GLU A 12 -16.41 -21.37 19.18
N GLY A 13 -16.03 -21.09 17.93
CA GLY A 13 -15.13 -20.02 17.55
C GLY A 13 -15.52 -18.64 18.08
N LEU A 14 -14.50 -17.92 18.55
CA LEU A 14 -14.58 -16.49 18.81
C LEU A 14 -14.93 -15.78 17.48
N GLY A 15 -16.14 -15.20 17.42
CA GLY A 15 -16.65 -14.52 16.23
C GLY A 15 -15.76 -13.35 15.78
N ALA A 16 -15.78 -13.06 14.48
CA ALA A 16 -14.97 -12.02 13.84
C ALA A 16 -14.99 -10.66 14.59
N ALA A 17 -16.12 -10.30 15.21
CA ALA A 17 -16.29 -9.08 16.00
C ALA A 17 -15.32 -8.97 17.21
N GLN A 18 -15.12 -10.05 17.97
CA GLN A 18 -14.20 -10.06 19.13
C GLN A 18 -12.73 -9.92 18.68
N TRP A 19 -12.43 -10.43 17.48
CA TRP A 19 -11.10 -10.35 16.89
C TRP A 19 -10.76 -8.93 16.42
N PHE A 20 -11.75 -8.16 15.95
CA PHE A 20 -11.57 -6.74 15.61
C PHE A 20 -11.28 -5.87 16.84
N GLU A 21 -11.89 -6.16 17.99
CA GLU A 21 -11.54 -5.48 19.24
C GLU A 21 -10.08 -5.77 19.65
N ASP A 22 -9.63 -7.01 19.52
CA ASP A 22 -8.26 -7.40 19.87
C ASP A 22 -7.21 -6.87 18.87
N ALA A 23 -7.48 -6.88 17.57
CA ALA A 23 -6.57 -6.30 16.57
C ALA A 23 -6.38 -4.78 16.73
N ASN A 24 -7.39 -4.09 17.25
CA ASN A 24 -7.32 -2.68 17.63
C ASN A 24 -6.60 -2.45 18.98
N ARG A 25 -6.45 -3.50 19.81
CA ARG A 25 -5.81 -3.45 21.14
C ARG A 25 -4.29 -3.52 21.09
N PHE A 26 -3.69 -4.14 20.08
CA PHE A 26 -2.24 -4.35 19.97
C PHE A 26 -1.48 -3.25 19.20
N GLY A 27 -1.76 -1.98 19.49
CA GLY A 27 -0.83 -0.88 19.17
C GLY A 27 0.33 -0.83 20.18
N PRO A 28 1.57 -0.46 19.81
CA PRO A 28 2.68 -0.44 20.75
C PRO A 28 2.57 0.78 21.67
N GLY A 29 2.64 0.56 22.99
CA GLY A 29 3.03 1.60 23.95
C GLY A 29 2.04 1.90 25.07
N SER A 30 1.94 1.01 26.06
CA SER A 30 1.80 1.46 27.45
C SER A 30 3.13 2.09 27.88
N SER A 31 3.25 3.42 27.83
CA SER A 31 4.26 4.15 28.59
C SER A 31 3.60 5.27 29.37
N ARG A 32 3.70 5.11 30.68
CA ARG A 32 3.20 5.99 31.73
C ARG A 32 4.17 7.16 31.88
N GLY A 33 3.67 8.38 31.70
CA GLY A 33 4.04 9.58 32.46
C GLY A 33 5.39 10.27 32.19
N SER A 34 5.34 11.52 31.70
CA SER A 34 6.03 12.66 32.33
C SER A 34 5.44 13.99 31.84
N ARG A 35 5.12 14.88 32.80
CA ARG A 35 4.70 16.28 32.58
C ARG A 35 5.93 17.14 32.28
N GLY A 36 5.78 18.13 31.39
CA GLY A 36 6.73 19.23 31.21
C GLY A 36 6.04 20.44 30.58
N LYS A 37 6.17 21.59 31.24
CA LYS A 37 5.45 22.87 31.01
C LYS A 37 5.95 23.65 29.79
N ALA A 38 5.08 24.54 29.30
CA ALA A 38 5.27 25.56 28.28
C ALA A 38 6.34 26.62 28.61
N LEU A 39 6.87 27.31 27.59
CA LEU A 39 6.80 28.78 27.45
C LEU A 39 7.32 29.28 26.07
N SER A 40 6.48 30.13 25.45
CA SER A 40 6.77 31.40 24.74
C SER A 40 7.69 31.51 23.51
N SER A 41 7.18 32.25 22.51
CA SER A 41 7.83 32.81 21.30
C SER A 41 7.87 34.36 21.40
N PRO A 42 8.25 35.15 20.38
CA PRO A 42 9.48 35.26 19.54
C PRO A 42 10.03 36.73 19.60
N PRO A 43 10.83 37.35 18.67
CA PRO A 43 10.51 37.57 17.23
C PRO A 43 11.71 37.65 16.21
N THR A 44 11.32 37.59 14.92
CA THR A 44 11.87 38.26 13.70
C THR A 44 13.34 38.16 13.28
N GLY A 45 13.54 37.60 12.07
CA GLY A 45 14.71 37.83 11.20
C GLY A 45 14.32 37.71 9.72
N ARG A 46 14.69 38.72 8.92
CA ARG A 46 14.28 38.96 7.52
C ARG A 46 14.92 38.03 6.48
N ASN A 47 14.18 37.92 5.37
CA ASN A 47 14.48 37.29 4.09
C ASN A 47 15.83 37.64 3.47
N SER A 48 16.48 36.63 2.89
CA SER A 48 17.33 36.76 1.71
C SER A 48 16.96 35.65 0.73
N GLY A 49 16.58 36.05 -0.48
CA GLY A 49 16.15 35.17 -1.55
C GLY A 49 17.30 34.33 -2.08
N THR A 50 17.19 33.02 -1.89
CA THR A 50 17.95 32.04 -2.65
C THR A 50 16.94 31.39 -3.58
N THR A 51 17.04 31.68 -4.89
CA THR A 51 16.35 30.93 -5.94
C THR A 51 16.78 29.47 -5.84
N SER A 52 15.97 28.66 -5.16
CA SER A 52 16.11 27.21 -5.18
C SER A 52 15.99 26.74 -6.63
N PRO A 53 16.85 25.81 -7.08
CA PRO A 53 16.65 25.18 -8.38
C PRO A 53 15.26 24.55 -8.39
N ALA A 54 14.47 24.88 -9.41
CA ALA A 54 13.14 24.32 -9.58
C ALA A 54 13.24 22.80 -9.51
N GLY A 55 12.69 22.21 -8.43
CA GLY A 55 12.55 20.77 -8.33
C GLY A 55 11.78 20.23 -9.53
N PRO A 56 11.98 18.95 -9.90
CA PRO A 56 11.21 18.34 -10.98
C PRO A 56 9.72 18.58 -10.73
N SER A 57 9.03 19.18 -11.70
CA SER A 57 7.59 19.40 -11.59
C SER A 57 6.87 18.06 -11.42
N VAL A 58 5.70 18.05 -10.78
CA VAL A 58 4.84 16.85 -10.64
C VAL A 58 4.63 16.16 -12.00
N HIS A 59 4.57 16.95 -13.07
CA HIS A 59 4.51 16.47 -14.45
C HIS A 59 5.75 15.66 -14.87
N GLY A 60 6.96 16.08 -14.49
CA GLY A 60 8.20 15.35 -14.75
C GLY A 60 8.24 13.99 -14.04
N LEU A 61 7.76 13.92 -12.78
CA LEU A 61 7.62 12.66 -12.05
C LEU A 61 6.58 11.74 -12.69
N ALA A 62 5.45 12.29 -13.15
CA ALA A 62 4.42 11.52 -13.85
C ALA A 62 4.98 10.87 -15.13
N LEU A 63 5.78 11.60 -15.92
CA LEU A 63 6.42 11.06 -17.13
C LEU A 63 7.46 9.98 -16.82
N GLN A 64 8.29 10.19 -15.79
CA GLN A 64 9.27 9.19 -15.37
C GLN A 64 8.58 7.92 -14.85
N SER A 65 7.57 8.09 -13.98
CA SER A 65 6.73 7.00 -13.45
C SER A 65 6.07 6.20 -14.57
N ARG A 66 5.52 6.89 -15.58
CA ARG A 66 4.92 6.26 -16.76
C ARG A 66 5.90 5.42 -17.55
N THR A 67 7.10 5.94 -17.81
CA THR A 67 8.13 5.23 -18.58
C THR A 67 8.58 3.95 -17.89
N VAL A 68 8.84 4.03 -16.57
CA VAL A 68 9.20 2.86 -15.75
C VAL A 68 8.05 1.85 -15.71
N SER A 69 6.82 2.33 -15.57
CA SER A 69 5.64 1.47 -15.51
C SER A 69 5.40 0.72 -16.82
N LEU A 70 5.61 1.36 -17.98
CA LEU A 70 5.53 0.68 -19.28
C LEU A 70 6.56 -0.45 -19.42
N GLN A 71 7.77 -0.25 -18.90
CA GLN A 71 8.79 -1.32 -18.87
C GLN A 71 8.37 -2.48 -17.96
N ALA A 72 7.78 -2.18 -16.79
CA ALA A 72 7.24 -3.19 -15.90
C ALA A 72 6.05 -3.94 -16.54
N VAL A 73 5.11 -3.26 -17.19
CA VAL A 73 3.97 -3.86 -17.89
C VAL A 73 4.43 -4.88 -18.93
N ALA A 74 5.44 -4.53 -19.74
CA ALA A 74 5.98 -5.43 -20.76
C ALA A 74 6.55 -6.74 -20.18
N GLN A 75 6.98 -6.71 -18.91
CA GLN A 75 7.60 -7.85 -18.23
C GLN A 75 6.62 -8.66 -17.38
N LEU A 76 5.43 -8.13 -17.05
CA LEU A 76 4.47 -8.72 -16.11
C LEU A 76 3.22 -9.27 -16.82
N GLN A 77 3.42 -10.12 -17.83
CA GLN A 77 2.31 -10.67 -18.61
C GLN A 77 1.63 -11.87 -17.93
N VAL A 78 2.30 -12.56 -16.99
CA VAL A 78 1.76 -13.77 -16.33
C VAL A 78 1.36 -13.51 -14.87
N GLN A 79 0.25 -14.12 -14.43
CA GLN A 79 -0.34 -14.00 -13.08
C GLN A 79 0.69 -14.05 -11.93
N GLY A 80 1.62 -15.00 -11.97
CA GLY A 80 2.60 -15.19 -10.90
C GLY A 80 3.67 -14.11 -10.83
N GLU A 81 3.99 -13.48 -11.97
CA GLU A 81 5.06 -12.50 -12.11
C GLU A 81 4.68 -11.21 -11.39
N TRP A 82 3.43 -10.76 -11.52
CA TRP A 82 2.98 -9.51 -10.91
C TRP A 82 3.01 -9.57 -9.38
N THR A 83 2.46 -10.64 -8.78
CA THR A 83 2.51 -10.83 -7.32
C THR A 83 3.94 -10.93 -6.81
N GLN A 84 4.79 -11.64 -7.54
CA GLN A 84 6.20 -11.78 -7.20
C GLN A 84 6.94 -10.44 -7.29
N ALA A 85 6.71 -9.68 -8.35
CA ALA A 85 7.29 -8.36 -8.54
C ALA A 85 6.93 -7.43 -7.38
N VAL A 86 5.65 -7.33 -7.00
CA VAL A 86 5.24 -6.53 -5.83
C VAL A 86 6.01 -6.97 -4.58
N LYS A 87 6.12 -8.28 -4.32
CA LYS A 87 6.86 -8.80 -3.14
C LYS A 87 8.34 -8.45 -3.16
N GLU A 88 8.95 -8.37 -4.34
CA GLU A 88 10.34 -7.95 -4.51
C GLU A 88 10.53 -6.44 -4.28
N ILE A 89 9.48 -5.63 -4.44
CA ILE A 89 9.52 -4.20 -4.15
C ILE A 89 9.46 -3.89 -2.66
N LEU A 90 8.62 -4.62 -1.92
CA LEU A 90 8.36 -4.29 -0.52
C LEU A 90 9.64 -4.08 0.32
N PRO A 91 10.71 -4.91 0.22
CA PRO A 91 11.92 -4.70 1.00
C PRO A 91 12.61 -3.36 0.74
N SER A 92 12.53 -2.80 -0.49
CA SER A 92 13.20 -1.52 -0.81
C SER A 92 12.53 -0.32 -0.12
N THR A 93 11.27 -0.47 0.32
CA THR A 93 10.53 0.58 1.01
C THR A 93 10.77 0.62 2.51
N ARG A 94 11.60 -0.28 3.07
CA ARG A 94 11.84 -0.37 4.52
C ARG A 94 12.53 0.87 5.07
N THR A 95 13.48 1.41 4.32
CA THR A 95 14.29 2.57 4.72
C THR A 95 14.01 3.82 3.88
N LYS A 96 13.18 3.68 2.84
CA LYS A 96 12.77 4.76 1.96
C LYS A 96 11.25 4.86 1.87
N CYS A 97 10.69 6.02 2.17
CA CYS A 97 9.27 6.27 2.23
C CYS A 97 8.72 6.56 0.82
N PRO A 98 7.91 5.66 0.22
CA PRO A 98 7.46 5.85 -1.16
C PRO A 98 6.51 7.04 -1.29
N MET A 99 5.72 7.34 -0.26
CA MET A 99 4.84 8.51 -0.28
C MET A 99 5.62 9.82 -0.38
N CYS A 100 6.69 9.98 0.42
CA CYS A 100 7.52 11.18 0.34
C CYS A 100 8.25 11.27 -0.99
N THR A 101 8.70 10.14 -1.53
CA THR A 101 9.33 10.11 -2.85
C THR A 101 8.39 10.54 -3.96
N LEU A 102 7.15 10.05 -3.96
CA LEU A 102 6.13 10.44 -4.95
C LEU A 102 5.77 11.93 -4.85
N LEU A 103 5.91 12.53 -3.66
CA LEU A 103 5.68 13.95 -3.41
C LEU A 103 6.95 14.82 -3.55
N ASP A 104 8.05 14.28 -4.06
CA ASP A 104 9.36 14.95 -4.16
C ASP A 104 9.86 15.53 -2.82
N LYS A 105 9.75 14.76 -1.74
CA LYS A 105 10.16 15.12 -0.39
C LYS A 105 11.28 14.22 0.13
N PRO A 106 12.05 14.66 1.15
CA PRO A 106 13.05 13.82 1.81
C PRO A 106 12.44 12.48 2.27
N ALA A 107 12.93 11.39 1.67
CA ALA A 107 12.32 10.07 1.81
C ALA A 107 13.13 9.07 2.63
N ASN A 108 14.24 9.48 3.27
CA ASN A 108 15.13 8.60 4.04
C ASN A 108 14.55 8.21 5.41
N HIS A 109 13.36 7.63 5.42
CA HIS A 109 12.66 7.09 6.58
C HIS A 109 11.69 5.99 6.15
N SER A 110 11.26 5.14 7.10
CA SER A 110 10.23 4.14 6.82
C SER A 110 8.83 4.79 6.72
N PRO A 111 7.87 4.18 5.99
CA PRO A 111 6.48 4.65 5.94
C PRO A 111 5.84 4.90 7.32
N ALA A 112 6.17 4.07 8.32
CA ALA A 112 5.69 4.20 9.70
C ALA A 112 6.23 5.45 10.42
N ARG A 113 7.22 6.15 9.86
CA ARG A 113 7.81 7.38 10.41
C ARG A 113 7.56 8.60 9.52
N CYS A 114 6.62 8.51 8.58
CA CYS A 114 6.28 9.64 7.74
C CYS A 114 5.73 10.79 8.61
N THR A 115 6.14 12.02 8.31
CA THR A 115 5.67 13.25 8.98
C THR A 115 5.00 14.21 8.00
N THR A 116 4.85 13.79 6.74
CA THR A 116 4.14 14.57 5.73
C THR A 116 2.68 14.73 6.14
N ALA A 117 2.12 15.92 5.94
CA ALA A 117 0.71 16.20 6.21
C ALA A 117 -0.19 15.11 5.62
N HIS A 118 -1.25 14.72 6.34
CA HIS A 118 -2.15 13.63 5.95
C HIS A 118 -1.53 12.23 5.84
N LEU A 119 -0.23 12.06 6.10
CA LEU A 119 0.48 10.77 6.04
C LEU A 119 1.17 10.42 7.37
N ASP A 120 1.12 11.34 8.32
CA ASP A 120 1.70 11.20 9.65
C ASP A 120 0.96 10.19 10.52
N MET A 121 1.52 9.87 11.68
CA MET A 121 0.92 8.90 12.60
C MET A 121 -0.49 9.29 13.04
N GLY A 122 -0.79 10.58 13.21
CA GLY A 122 -2.13 11.06 13.53
C GLY A 122 -3.13 10.72 12.42
N ALA A 123 -2.76 11.03 11.16
CA ALA A 123 -3.56 10.68 10.00
C ALA A 123 -3.74 9.17 9.83
N GLN A 124 -2.70 8.36 10.07
CA GLN A 124 -2.79 6.89 9.97
C GLN A 124 -3.77 6.32 11.00
N MET A 125 -3.78 6.87 12.22
CA MET A 125 -4.76 6.48 13.24
C MET A 125 -6.17 6.89 12.85
N LYS A 126 -6.35 8.09 12.28
CA LYS A 126 -7.66 8.57 11.79
C LYS A 126 -8.17 7.68 10.66
N PHE A 127 -7.36 7.45 9.63
CA PHE A 127 -7.69 6.61 8.48
C PHE A 127 -8.14 5.21 8.93
N ARG A 128 -7.42 4.59 9.87
CA ARG A 128 -7.75 3.26 10.41
C ARG A 128 -9.10 3.22 11.14
N ARG A 129 -9.47 4.29 11.84
CA ARG A 129 -10.67 4.34 12.68
C ARG A 129 -11.92 4.79 11.93
N ASP A 130 -11.76 5.29 10.71
CA ASP A 130 -12.87 5.75 9.88
C ASP A 130 -13.61 4.54 9.28
N PRO A 131 -14.91 4.36 9.56
CA PRO A 131 -15.70 3.26 8.98
C PRO A 131 -15.74 3.26 7.45
N ALA A 132 -15.54 4.41 6.80
CA ALA A 132 -15.43 4.48 5.34
C ALA A 132 -14.24 3.66 4.79
N ASN A 133 -13.20 3.44 5.61
CA ASN A 133 -11.98 2.73 5.24
C ASN A 133 -11.93 1.27 5.72
N GLU A 134 -13.00 0.79 6.36
CA GLU A 134 -13.02 -0.56 6.94
C GLU A 134 -12.96 -1.65 5.87
N TRP A 135 -12.19 -2.72 6.09
CA TRP A 135 -12.13 -3.82 5.13
C TRP A 135 -13.30 -4.79 5.33
N GLY A 136 -13.98 -5.14 4.25
CA GLY A 136 -14.87 -6.29 4.21
C GLY A 136 -14.12 -7.61 4.32
N TYR A 137 -14.82 -8.66 4.72
CA TYR A 137 -14.24 -10.00 4.88
C TYR A 137 -13.58 -10.49 3.58
N GLY A 138 -12.31 -10.90 3.68
CA GLY A 138 -11.56 -11.48 2.55
C GLY A 138 -11.02 -10.48 1.53
N GLN A 139 -11.26 -9.16 1.69
CA GLN A 139 -10.77 -8.15 0.75
C GLN A 139 -9.26 -7.90 0.91
N ALA A 140 -8.82 -7.69 2.15
CA ALA A 140 -7.44 -7.40 2.49
C ALA A 140 -7.02 -8.18 3.74
N CYS A 141 -5.74 -8.51 3.82
CA CYS A 141 -5.17 -9.11 5.01
C CYS A 141 -5.11 -8.06 6.14
N TYR A 142 -5.75 -8.35 7.28
CA TYR A 142 -5.79 -7.42 8.41
C TYR A 142 -4.41 -7.03 8.95
N TYR A 143 -3.40 -7.88 8.77
CA TYR A 143 -2.06 -7.64 9.29
C TYR A 143 -1.18 -6.78 8.38
N CYS A 144 -1.27 -6.94 7.06
CA CYS A 144 -0.39 -6.26 6.10
C CYS A 144 -1.10 -5.35 5.09
N HIS A 145 -2.43 -5.38 5.04
CA HIS A 145 -3.29 -4.58 4.15
C HIS A 145 -3.11 -4.87 2.64
N LEU A 146 -2.22 -5.80 2.28
CA LEU A 146 -2.17 -6.39 0.94
C LEU A 146 -3.45 -7.20 0.68
N PRO A 147 -3.80 -7.47 -0.60
CA PRO A 147 -4.89 -8.37 -0.94
C PRO A 147 -4.75 -9.71 -0.21
N GLN A 148 -5.88 -10.31 0.20
CA GLN A 148 -5.85 -11.51 1.05
C GLN A 148 -5.00 -12.65 0.47
N ASP A 149 -5.06 -12.83 -0.84
CA ASP A 149 -4.35 -13.91 -1.54
C ASP A 149 -2.83 -13.68 -1.66
N PHE A 150 -2.32 -12.47 -1.39
CA PHE A 150 -0.88 -12.21 -1.40
C PHE A 150 -0.13 -13.02 -0.34
N CYS A 151 -0.69 -13.06 0.87
CA CYS A 151 -0.12 -13.79 1.98
C CYS A 151 -0.59 -15.26 2.00
N ARG A 152 -1.48 -15.65 1.07
CA ARG A 152 -2.09 -17.00 0.96
C ARG A 152 -2.60 -17.52 2.30
N ARG A 153 -3.07 -16.60 3.14
CA ARG A 153 -3.49 -16.89 4.50
C ARG A 153 -4.98 -16.62 4.61
N ARG A 154 -5.71 -17.46 5.35
CA ARG A 154 -7.02 -17.04 5.87
C ARG A 154 -6.78 -16.18 7.12
N ASN A 155 -7.57 -15.13 7.31
CA ASN A 155 -7.44 -14.21 8.45
C ASN A 155 -7.59 -14.88 9.83
N GLU A 156 -7.89 -16.17 9.88
CA GLU A 156 -8.06 -17.01 11.07
C GLU A 156 -6.74 -17.35 11.79
N VAL A 157 -5.60 -17.37 11.08
CA VAL A 157 -4.33 -17.82 11.68
C VAL A 157 -3.48 -16.61 12.11
N LYS A 158 -3.04 -16.58 13.37
CA LYS A 158 -2.35 -15.42 13.98
C LYS A 158 -1.01 -15.07 13.30
N GLY A 159 -0.82 -13.78 12.97
CA GLY A 159 0.42 -13.18 12.42
C GLY A 159 0.37 -12.88 10.92
N CYS A 160 1.44 -12.35 10.33
CA CYS A 160 1.65 -12.31 8.89
C CYS A 160 3.12 -12.00 8.62
N THR A 161 3.77 -12.73 7.71
CA THR A 161 5.18 -12.48 7.36
C THR A 161 5.39 -11.12 6.69
N LEU A 162 4.33 -10.54 6.12
CA LEU A 162 4.34 -9.24 5.46
C LEU A 162 3.78 -8.12 6.36
N SER A 163 3.54 -8.36 7.65
CA SER A 163 2.93 -7.37 8.55
C SER A 163 3.77 -6.11 8.73
N GLU A 164 5.07 -6.18 8.49
CA GLU A 164 5.97 -5.02 8.53
C GLU A 164 5.63 -3.97 7.47
N TYR A 165 4.96 -4.36 6.36
CA TYR A 165 4.61 -3.46 5.25
C TYR A 165 3.20 -2.86 5.39
N LYS A 166 2.53 -3.06 6.52
CA LYS A 166 1.16 -2.58 6.73
C LYS A 166 1.02 -1.05 6.59
N ASP A 167 2.03 -0.31 7.04
CA ASP A 167 2.02 1.16 7.02
C ASP A 167 2.40 1.70 5.65
N LEU A 168 3.09 0.89 4.81
CA LEU A 168 3.32 1.22 3.40
C LEU A 168 2.01 1.24 2.63
N VAL A 169 1.27 0.13 2.65
CA VAL A 169 0.06 -0.01 1.84
C VAL A 169 -1.00 0.98 2.30
N ARG A 170 -1.18 1.11 3.63
CA ARG A 170 -2.08 2.12 4.19
C ARG A 170 -1.64 3.54 3.80
N GLY A 171 -0.35 3.83 3.88
CA GLY A 171 0.21 5.13 3.51
C GLY A 171 -0.06 5.49 2.05
N LEU A 172 0.05 4.54 1.11
CA LEU A 172 -0.27 4.79 -0.30
C LEU A 172 -1.77 4.99 -0.55
N LEU A 173 -2.65 4.29 0.17
CA LEU A 173 -4.10 4.56 0.14
C LEU A 173 -4.43 5.96 0.69
N MET A 174 -3.76 6.36 1.78
CA MET A 174 -3.88 7.70 2.35
C MET A 174 -3.34 8.77 1.38
N LEU A 175 -2.23 8.50 0.70
CA LEU A 175 -1.67 9.38 -0.31
C LEU A 175 -2.69 9.63 -1.43
N MET A 176 -3.22 8.57 -2.04
CA MET A 176 -4.21 8.75 -3.12
C MET A 176 -5.49 9.40 -2.64
N SER A 177 -5.96 9.12 -1.42
CA SER A 177 -7.20 9.74 -0.92
C SER A 177 -7.04 11.21 -0.48
N ALA A 178 -5.83 11.64 -0.11
CA ALA A 178 -5.57 13.01 0.34
C ALA A 178 -4.98 13.93 -0.74
N TYR A 179 -4.42 13.37 -1.82
CA TYR A 179 -3.73 14.11 -2.86
C TYR A 179 -4.31 13.78 -4.25
N PRO A 180 -5.14 14.67 -4.83
CA PRO A 180 -5.79 14.43 -6.12
C PRO A 180 -4.82 14.06 -7.25
N ASP A 181 -3.68 14.75 -7.34
CA ASP A 181 -2.66 14.46 -8.37
C ASP A 181 -2.09 13.03 -8.24
N MET A 182 -1.99 12.51 -7.01
CA MET A 182 -1.51 11.16 -6.77
C MET A 182 -2.59 10.11 -7.05
N HIS A 183 -3.86 10.44 -6.85
CA HIS A 183 -4.98 9.62 -7.29
C HIS A 183 -5.02 9.50 -8.82
N SER A 184 -4.93 10.62 -9.54
CA SER A 184 -4.85 10.64 -10.99
C SER A 184 -3.64 9.86 -11.48
N LEU A 185 -2.44 10.12 -10.93
CA LEU A 185 -1.22 9.39 -11.30
C LEU A 185 -1.36 7.88 -11.07
N GLY A 186 -1.88 7.45 -9.92
CA GLY A 186 -2.07 6.04 -9.61
C GLY A 186 -3.07 5.36 -10.57
N THR A 187 -4.15 6.07 -10.91
CA THR A 187 -5.18 5.58 -11.84
C THR A 187 -4.64 5.47 -13.26
N ASP A 188 -4.00 6.53 -13.78
CA ASP A 188 -3.39 6.56 -15.11
C ASP A 188 -2.31 5.49 -15.26
N THR A 189 -1.52 5.27 -14.20
CA THR A 189 -0.46 4.25 -14.22
C THR A 189 -1.04 2.85 -14.16
N ALA A 190 -2.08 2.61 -13.36
CA ALA A 190 -2.77 1.32 -13.32
C ALA A 190 -3.47 0.96 -14.64
N ALA A 191 -4.00 1.95 -15.36
CA ALA A 191 -4.57 1.76 -16.70
C ALA A 191 -3.56 1.25 -17.75
N LEU A 192 -2.25 1.35 -17.47
CA LEU A 192 -1.22 0.72 -18.30
C LEU A 192 -1.16 -0.81 -18.10
N PHE A 193 -1.58 -1.31 -16.94
CA PHE A 193 -1.56 -2.74 -16.60
C PHE A 193 -2.90 -3.43 -16.91
N GLU A 194 -4.01 -2.70 -16.82
CA GLU A 194 -5.37 -3.17 -17.10
C GLU A 194 -6.12 -2.11 -17.93
N GLU A 195 -6.46 -2.44 -19.17
CA GLU A 195 -7.25 -1.56 -20.03
C GLU A 195 -8.62 -1.32 -19.41
N GLY A 196 -9.06 -0.05 -19.41
CA GLY A 196 -10.32 0.34 -18.78
C GLY A 196 -10.28 0.33 -17.25
N TYR A 197 -9.09 0.24 -16.63
CA TYR A 197 -8.97 0.46 -15.20
C TYR A 197 -9.46 1.85 -14.82
N GLU A 198 -10.39 1.89 -13.88
CA GLU A 198 -10.88 3.11 -13.28
C GLU A 198 -10.94 2.95 -11.75
N LEU A 199 -10.50 3.99 -11.06
CA LEU A 199 -10.67 4.13 -9.62
C LEU A 199 -11.40 5.47 -9.39
N PRO A 200 -12.65 5.47 -8.89
CA PRO A 200 -13.38 6.71 -8.69
C PRO A 200 -12.66 7.62 -7.67
N PRO A 201 -12.93 8.93 -7.68
CA PRO A 201 -12.39 9.85 -6.69
C PRO A 201 -12.68 9.37 -5.25
N PRO A 202 -11.80 9.69 -4.28
CA PRO A 202 -12.05 9.40 -2.88
C PRO A 202 -13.30 10.15 -2.37
N GLY A 203 -13.93 9.63 -1.30
CA GLY A 203 -15.07 10.30 -0.65
C GLY A 203 -14.67 11.62 0.04
N GLY A 204 -13.38 11.79 0.29
CA GLY A 204 -12.75 12.96 0.88
C GLY A 204 -11.32 12.66 1.31
N PRO A 205 -10.59 13.65 1.85
CA PRO A 205 -9.25 13.41 2.37
C PRO A 205 -9.26 12.30 3.42
N LEU A 206 -8.45 11.26 3.18
CA LEU A 206 -8.35 10.07 4.04
C LEU A 206 -9.62 9.22 4.11
N GLN A 207 -10.48 9.28 3.08
CA GLN A 207 -11.72 8.50 3.00
C GLN A 207 -11.84 7.79 1.64
N MET A 208 -11.78 6.46 1.69
CA MET A 208 -12.07 5.60 0.54
C MET A 208 -13.58 5.49 0.33
N THR A 209 -14.01 5.34 -0.92
CA THR A 209 -15.38 4.94 -1.23
C THR A 209 -15.54 3.42 -1.11
N ALA A 210 -16.77 2.92 -1.30
CA ALA A 210 -17.00 1.47 -1.35
C ALA A 210 -16.28 0.83 -2.56
N GLU A 211 -16.24 1.50 -3.70
CA GLU A 211 -15.66 1.00 -4.95
C GLU A 211 -14.16 0.71 -4.84
N TRP A 212 -13.42 1.48 -4.03
CA TRP A 212 -11.99 1.26 -3.77
C TRP A 212 -11.72 -0.12 -3.16
N ARG A 213 -12.68 -0.59 -2.36
CA ARG A 213 -12.61 -1.84 -1.59
C ARG A 213 -13.24 -3.02 -2.32
N THR A 214 -13.98 -2.77 -3.42
CA THR A 214 -14.61 -3.82 -4.21
C THR A 214 -13.58 -4.82 -4.71
N THR A 215 -13.85 -6.12 -4.48
CA THR A 215 -13.01 -7.20 -4.99
C THR A 215 -13.16 -7.29 -6.50
N VAL A 216 -12.03 -7.24 -7.19
CA VAL A 216 -11.87 -7.44 -8.64
C VAL A 216 -10.85 -8.56 -8.87
N TYR A 217 -10.87 -9.15 -10.05
CA TYR A 217 -9.88 -10.14 -10.47
C TYR A 217 -8.90 -9.48 -11.43
N PHE A 218 -7.66 -9.30 -10.98
CA PHE A 218 -6.60 -8.80 -11.84
C PHE A 218 -5.57 -9.91 -12.04
N LYS A 219 -5.31 -10.24 -13.31
CA LYS A 219 -4.46 -11.38 -13.72
C LYS A 219 -4.82 -12.68 -12.97
N GLY A 220 -6.11 -12.95 -12.77
CA GLY A 220 -6.58 -14.17 -12.10
C GLY A 220 -6.43 -14.20 -10.57
N MET A 221 -5.99 -13.10 -9.93
CA MET A 221 -5.93 -12.98 -8.48
C MET A 221 -7.02 -12.03 -7.95
N PRO A 222 -7.80 -12.43 -6.92
CA PRO A 222 -8.74 -11.52 -6.29
C PRO A 222 -7.98 -10.46 -5.48
N MET A 223 -8.33 -9.20 -5.69
CA MET A 223 -7.81 -8.06 -4.95
C MET A 223 -8.82 -6.93 -4.86
N TYR A 224 -8.69 -6.04 -3.88
CA TYR A 224 -9.50 -4.83 -3.86
C TYR A 224 -9.02 -3.85 -4.94
N ARG A 225 -9.97 -3.17 -5.61
CA ARG A 225 -9.73 -2.32 -6.79
C ARG A 225 -8.61 -1.29 -6.60
N ALA A 226 -8.58 -0.60 -5.47
CA ALA A 226 -7.55 0.42 -5.20
C ALA A 226 -6.13 -0.15 -5.14
N PHE A 227 -5.96 -1.46 -4.90
CA PHE A 227 -4.63 -2.05 -4.81
C PHE A 227 -3.88 -2.02 -6.14
N GLN A 228 -4.57 -2.06 -7.28
CA GLN A 228 -3.92 -1.96 -8.58
C GLN A 228 -3.19 -0.61 -8.74
N ALA A 229 -3.85 0.50 -8.37
CA ALA A 229 -3.22 1.82 -8.32
C ALA A 229 -2.08 1.89 -7.28
N VAL A 230 -2.25 1.28 -6.10
CA VAL A 230 -1.16 1.17 -5.11
C VAL A 230 0.06 0.47 -5.70
N ALA A 231 -0.13 -0.67 -6.35
CA ALA A 231 0.95 -1.44 -6.97
C ALA A 231 1.58 -0.68 -8.14
N ALA A 232 0.78 -0.02 -8.97
CA ALA A 232 1.24 0.82 -10.06
C ALA A 232 2.18 1.94 -9.56
N LEU A 233 1.80 2.62 -8.46
CA LEU A 233 2.67 3.62 -7.81
C LEU A 233 3.96 3.02 -7.22
N LEU A 234 3.91 1.78 -6.73
CA LEU A 234 5.10 1.07 -6.26
C LEU A 234 6.08 0.75 -7.40
N PHE A 235 5.57 0.41 -8.59
CA PHE A 235 6.37 0.17 -9.79
C PHE A 235 6.95 1.46 -10.38
N GLY A 236 6.15 2.54 -10.41
CA GLY A 236 6.56 3.81 -11.01
C GLY A 236 7.46 4.69 -10.13
N GLY A 237 7.59 4.39 -8.83
CA GLY A 237 8.47 5.13 -7.94
C GLY A 237 9.96 4.94 -8.28
N PRO A 238 10.83 5.95 -8.05
CA PRO A 238 12.27 5.87 -8.32
C PRO A 238 13.03 4.91 -7.36
N HIS A 239 12.31 4.07 -6.62
CA HIS A 239 12.87 3.05 -5.72
C HIS A 239 13.21 1.72 -6.43
N GLN A 240 13.02 1.63 -7.74
CA GLN A 240 13.08 0.39 -8.53
C GLN A 240 13.58 0.74 -9.95
N MET A 241 14.51 0.04 -10.60
CA MET A 241 15.25 -1.19 -10.33
C MET A 241 16.67 -0.95 -10.86
N THR A 242 17.73 -1.28 -10.11
CA THR A 242 19.03 -1.46 -10.78
C THR A 242 18.86 -2.64 -11.73
N ALA A 243 19.35 -2.50 -12.97
CA ALA A 243 19.18 -3.49 -14.03
C ALA A 243 19.55 -4.93 -13.62
N GLY A 244 20.36 -5.11 -12.56
CA GLY A 244 20.75 -6.41 -12.02
C GLY A 244 19.69 -7.18 -11.21
N SER A 245 18.61 -6.53 -10.73
CA SER A 245 17.52 -7.24 -10.05
C SER A 245 16.54 -7.88 -11.06
N LEU A 246 16.40 -7.26 -12.24
CA LEU A 246 15.61 -7.76 -13.37
C LEU A 246 16.21 -9.00 -14.03
N SER A 247 17.53 -9.17 -13.99
CA SER A 247 18.22 -10.35 -14.55
C SER A 247 17.94 -11.65 -13.78
N ARG A 248 17.36 -11.58 -12.56
CA ARG A 248 17.04 -12.75 -11.73
C ARG A 248 15.63 -13.27 -11.89
N ILE A 249 14.74 -12.54 -12.56
CA ILE A 249 13.50 -13.13 -13.04
C ILE A 249 13.90 -13.98 -14.25
N HIS A 250 14.33 -15.22 -13.99
CA HIS A 250 14.56 -16.23 -15.02
C HIS A 250 13.21 -16.57 -15.67
N LEU A 251 12.78 -15.72 -16.60
CA LEU A 251 11.89 -16.13 -17.66
C LEU A 251 12.68 -17.17 -18.45
N LYS A 252 12.29 -18.44 -18.32
CA LYS A 252 12.74 -19.45 -19.28
C LYS A 252 12.41 -18.89 -20.66
N PRO A 253 13.35 -18.84 -21.62
CA PRO A 253 13.03 -18.48 -22.99
C PRO A 253 12.09 -19.55 -23.56
N GLY A 254 10.78 -19.30 -23.41
CA GLY A 254 9.72 -20.04 -24.06
C GLY A 254 9.37 -19.33 -25.35
N ASN A 255 9.44 -20.07 -26.45
CA ASN A 255 9.14 -19.65 -27.82
C ASN A 255 7.92 -18.72 -27.92
N TRP A 256 8.17 -17.45 -28.26
CA TRP A 256 7.16 -16.60 -28.86
C TRP A 256 7.27 -16.73 -30.38
N THR A 257 6.60 -17.74 -30.93
CA THR A 257 6.31 -17.76 -32.36
C THR A 257 5.23 -16.69 -32.59
N ALA A 258 5.64 -15.53 -33.11
CA ALA A 258 4.73 -14.47 -33.49
C ALA A 258 3.82 -14.99 -34.62
N TYR A 259 2.53 -15.18 -34.32
CA TYR A 259 1.51 -15.27 -35.35
C TYR A 259 1.26 -13.85 -35.88
N ILE A 260 1.94 -13.52 -36.97
CA ILE A 260 1.49 -12.47 -37.88
C ILE A 260 0.42 -13.14 -38.75
N LEU A 261 -0.84 -12.81 -38.53
CA LEU A 261 -1.93 -13.11 -39.46
C LEU A 261 -2.23 -11.86 -40.31
N PRO A 262 -2.66 -12.07 -41.56
CA PRO A 262 -2.53 -11.13 -42.67
C PRO A 262 -3.40 -9.87 -42.58
#